data_AF-A0A7W7IGV4-F1
#
_entry.id   AF-A0A7W7IGV4-F1
#
_cell.length_a   1.000
_cell.length_b   1.000
_cell.length_c   1.000
_cell.angle_alpha   90.00
_cell.angle_beta   90.00
_cell.angle_gamma   90.00
#
_symmetry.space_group_name_H-M   'P 1'
#
loop_
_entity.id
_entity.type
_entity.pdbx_description
1 polymer ?
#
loop_
_entity_poly.entity_id
_entity_poly.type
_entity_poly.pdbx_seq_one_letter_code
_entity_poly.pdbx_strand_id
1 'polypeptide(L)'
;MDALRLKTSFDRVAEQGDAVALFFYSDLFVRNPHLRDMFPIGMRGQRDKLLRALGHIVSQADDLPALVPFLQQLGRDHRRFGIVSEHYPHVGASLIATLRHFSGPDWTDDVESDWNAAYSLVAKVMLEAADEDALSSPAWWNGQVIAVERRRFDICVLRVQPDRPLPYRPGQ
;
A
#
# COMPACT_ATOMS: atom_id res chain seq x y z
N MET A 1 -13.16 16.55 -6.45
CA MET A 1 -11.76 16.26 -6.11
C MET A 1 -10.90 17.36 -6.72
N ASP A 2 -10.48 18.30 -5.89
CA ASP A 2 -9.51 19.34 -6.26
C ASP A 2 -8.08 18.83 -6.04
N ALA A 3 -7.37 18.55 -7.14
CA ALA A 3 -6.00 18.04 -7.09
C ALA A 3 -5.01 19.04 -6.47
N LEU A 4 -5.21 20.35 -6.65
CA LEU A 4 -4.34 21.37 -6.06
C LEU A 4 -4.52 21.43 -4.54
N ARG A 5 -5.76 21.28 -4.06
CA ARG A 5 -6.06 21.21 -2.62
C ARG A 5 -5.47 19.97 -1.97
N LEU A 6 -5.53 18.82 -2.64
CA LEU A 6 -4.86 17.59 -2.18
C LEU A 6 -3.36 17.77 -2.07
N LYS A 7 -2.70 18.30 -3.11
CA LYS A 7 -1.26 18.57 -3.13
C LYS A 7 -0.86 19.53 -2.01
N THR A 8 -1.51 20.69 -1.94
CA THR A 8 -1.19 21.74 -0.95
C THR A 8 -1.40 21.26 0.49
N SER A 9 -2.49 20.53 0.76
CA SER A 9 -2.75 19.99 2.11
C SER A 9 -1.79 18.87 2.47
N PHE A 10 -1.43 17.99 1.52
CA PHE A 10 -0.45 16.93 1.74
C PHE A 10 0.95 17.49 2.00
N ASP A 11 1.39 18.50 1.26
CA ASP A 11 2.73 19.08 1.42
C ASP A 11 2.96 19.56 2.86
N ARG A 12 1.97 20.25 3.45
CA ARG A 12 2.00 20.68 4.86
C ARG A 12 2.10 19.51 5.85
N VAL A 13 1.36 18.43 5.58
CA VAL A 13 1.44 17.22 6.42
C VAL A 13 2.80 16.54 6.25
N ALA A 14 3.31 16.46 5.02
CA ALA A 14 4.56 15.79 4.69
C ALA A 14 5.79 16.47 5.30
N GLU A 15 5.74 17.77 5.60
CA GLU A 15 6.79 18.49 6.34
C GLU A 15 7.07 17.88 7.73
N GLN A 16 6.11 17.14 8.31
CA GLN A 16 6.26 16.47 9.61
C GLN A 16 7.07 15.16 9.52
N GLY A 17 7.42 14.70 8.31
CA GLY A 17 8.33 13.58 8.08
C GLY A 17 7.83 12.24 8.63
N ASP A 18 8.71 11.48 9.30
CA ASP A 18 8.42 10.13 9.83
C ASP A 18 7.27 10.12 10.85
N ALA A 19 7.00 11.26 11.51
CA ALA A 19 5.90 11.37 12.47
C ALA A 19 4.53 11.08 11.84
N VAL A 20 4.34 11.43 10.56
CA VAL A 20 3.11 11.17 9.81
C VAL A 20 2.82 9.67 9.72
N ALA A 21 3.80 8.91 9.24
CA ALA A 21 3.65 7.46 9.09
C ALA A 21 3.57 6.75 10.45
N LEU A 22 4.29 7.26 11.46
CA LEU A 22 4.21 6.74 12.82
C LEU A 22 2.80 6.89 13.40
N PHE A 23 2.21 8.09 13.28
CA PHE A 23 0.83 8.34 13.71
C PHE A 23 -0.15 7.44 12.97
N PHE A 24 -0.05 7.36 11.64
CA PHE A 24 -0.91 6.52 10.81
C PHE A 24 -0.92 5.07 11.28
N TYR A 25 0.24 4.45 11.46
CA TYR A 25 0.30 3.05 11.90
C TYR A 25 -0.15 2.87 13.36
N SER A 26 0.11 3.87 14.21
CA SER A 26 -0.34 3.84 15.60
C SER A 26 -1.88 3.86 15.67
N ASP A 27 -2.51 4.80 14.97
CA ASP A 27 -3.98 4.89 14.89
C ASP A 27 -4.59 3.63 14.26
N LEU A 28 -4.00 3.12 13.16
CA LEU A 28 -4.45 1.90 12.49
C LEU A 28 -4.46 0.70 13.42
N PHE A 29 -3.37 0.46 14.15
CA PHE A 29 -3.23 -0.72 15.00
C PHE A 29 -3.96 -0.57 16.34
N VAL A 30 -4.16 0.66 16.84
CA VAL A 30 -5.02 0.88 18.01
C VAL A 30 -6.48 0.58 17.66
N ARG A 31 -6.96 1.02 16.49
CA ARG A 31 -8.34 0.77 16.04
C ARG A 31 -8.56 -0.67 15.60
N ASN A 32 -7.56 -1.28 14.97
CA ASN A 32 -7.66 -2.59 14.33
C ASN A 32 -6.43 -3.46 14.65
N PRO A 33 -6.30 -3.96 15.90
CA PRO A 33 -5.09 -4.67 16.35
C PRO A 33 -4.72 -5.88 15.49
N HIS A 34 -5.71 -6.58 14.95
CA HIS A 34 -5.52 -7.76 14.10
C HIS A 34 -4.75 -7.45 12.80
N LEU A 35 -4.79 -6.21 12.31
CA LEU A 35 -4.05 -5.82 11.11
C LEU A 35 -2.54 -5.80 11.35
N ARG A 36 -2.07 -5.74 12.61
CA ARG A 36 -0.64 -5.69 12.93
C ARG A 36 0.12 -6.90 12.37
N ASP A 37 -0.51 -8.07 12.36
CA ASP A 37 0.11 -9.32 11.92
C ASP A 37 0.37 -9.35 10.41
N MET A 38 -0.25 -8.45 9.65
CA MET A 38 -0.04 -8.28 8.22
C MET A 38 1.21 -7.45 7.88
N PHE A 39 1.85 -6.82 8.87
CA PHE A 39 3.00 -5.94 8.69
C PHE A 39 4.28 -6.53 9.28
N PRO A 40 5.47 -6.18 8.73
CA PRO A 40 6.74 -6.66 9.25
C PRO A 40 6.98 -6.26 10.72
N ILE A 41 7.85 -7.00 11.42
CA ILE A 41 8.27 -6.65 12.78
C ILE A 41 8.99 -5.29 12.76
N GLY A 42 9.93 -5.11 11.83
CA GLY A 42 10.64 -3.84 11.62
C GLY A 42 9.84 -2.86 10.77
N MET A 43 9.34 -1.78 11.38
CA MET A 43 8.43 -0.83 10.71
C MET A 43 9.12 0.34 9.99
N ARG A 44 10.40 0.63 10.22
CA ARG A 44 11.07 1.80 9.62
C ARG A 44 10.96 1.81 8.09
N GLY A 45 11.39 0.73 7.43
CA GLY A 45 11.29 0.64 5.97
C GLY A 45 9.84 0.61 5.45
N GLN A 46 8.89 0.16 6.27
CA GLN A 46 7.47 0.18 5.93
C GLN A 46 6.89 1.60 5.96
N ARG A 47 7.25 2.40 6.96
CA ARG A 47 6.90 3.83 7.05
C ARG A 47 7.42 4.61 5.85
N ASP A 48 8.67 4.40 5.47
CA ASP A 48 9.27 5.03 4.29
C ASP A 48 8.55 4.65 2.98
N LYS A 49 8.08 3.40 2.86
CA LYS A 49 7.31 2.96 1.67
C LYS A 49 5.96 3.66 1.60
N LEU A 50 5.25 3.76 2.73
CA LEU A 50 3.95 4.44 2.80
C LEU A 50 4.06 5.89 2.35
N LEU A 51 4.99 6.67 2.94
CA LEU A 51 5.14 8.09 2.60
C LEU A 51 5.51 8.30 1.14
N ARG A 52 6.41 7.47 0.59
CA ARG A 52 6.76 7.51 -0.83
C ARG A 52 5.58 7.20 -1.74
N ALA A 53 4.78 6.19 -1.40
CA ALA A 53 3.59 5.84 -2.17
C ALA A 53 2.55 6.96 -2.12
N LEU A 54 2.24 7.51 -0.94
CA LEU A 54 1.31 8.62 -0.79
C LEU A 54 1.78 9.86 -1.55
N GLY A 55 3.06 10.24 -1.41
CA GLY A 55 3.63 11.37 -2.14
C GLY A 55 3.55 11.19 -3.66
N HIS A 56 3.85 9.98 -4.16
CA HIS A 56 3.67 9.68 -5.58
C HIS A 56 2.21 9.82 -6.03
N ILE A 57 1.27 9.21 -5.31
CA ILE A 57 -0.17 9.27 -5.62
C ILE A 57 -0.66 10.73 -5.65
N VAL A 58 -0.34 11.51 -4.63
CA VAL A 58 -0.75 12.91 -4.52
C VAL A 58 -0.12 13.77 -5.62
N SER A 59 1.16 13.56 -5.93
CA SER A 59 1.86 14.29 -7.00
C SER A 59 1.20 14.10 -8.38
N GLN A 60 0.54 12.96 -8.58
CA GLN A 60 -0.13 12.57 -9.82
C GLN A 60 -1.66 12.69 -9.75
N ALA A 61 -2.21 13.35 -8.72
CA ALA A 61 -3.67 13.44 -8.51
C ALA A 61 -4.43 14.13 -9.66
N ASP A 62 -3.74 14.89 -10.51
CA ASP A 62 -4.23 15.53 -11.73
C ASP A 62 -3.90 14.78 -13.03
N ASP A 63 -3.12 13.69 -12.97
CA ASP A 63 -2.77 12.83 -14.11
C ASP A 63 -3.18 11.37 -13.84
N LEU A 64 -4.50 11.14 -13.88
CA LEU A 64 -5.06 9.80 -13.70
C LEU A 64 -4.51 8.76 -14.71
N PRO A 65 -4.33 9.07 -16.01
CA PRO A 65 -3.72 8.14 -16.96
C PRO A 65 -2.33 7.64 -16.54
N ALA A 66 -1.50 8.49 -15.94
CA ALA A 66 -0.19 8.08 -15.42
C ALA A 66 -0.31 7.33 -14.08
N LEU A 67 -1.26 7.71 -13.22
CA LEU A 67 -1.43 7.15 -11.89
C LEU A 67 -2.07 5.76 -11.88
N VAL A 68 -3.06 5.51 -12.74
CA VAL A 68 -3.85 4.26 -12.73
C VAL A 68 -2.98 3.00 -12.88
N PRO A 69 -2.02 2.92 -13.82
CA PRO A 69 -1.17 1.72 -13.94
C PRO A 69 -0.37 1.41 -12.66
N PHE A 70 0.11 2.45 -11.96
CA PHE A 70 0.78 2.30 -10.68
C PHE A 70 -0.17 1.74 -9.61
N LEU A 71 -1.39 2.30 -9.49
CA LEU A 71 -2.40 1.83 -8.54
C LEU A 71 -2.84 0.38 -8.81
N GLN A 72 -3.03 0.03 -10.08
CA GLN A 72 -3.38 -1.34 -10.46
C GLN A 72 -2.28 -2.33 -10.05
N GLN A 73 -1.00 -1.99 -10.29
CA GLN A 73 0.11 -2.82 -9.88
C GLN A 73 0.19 -2.94 -8.35
N LEU A 74 -0.01 -1.81 -7.65
CA LEU A 74 -0.04 -1.79 -6.20
C LEU A 74 -1.14 -2.71 -5.65
N GLY A 75 -2.35 -2.68 -6.22
CA GLY A 75 -3.46 -3.58 -5.87
C GLY A 75 -3.11 -5.06 -6.05
N ARG A 76 -2.51 -5.43 -7.18
CA ARG A 76 -2.03 -6.81 -7.43
C ARG A 76 -1.00 -7.25 -6.39
N ASP A 77 -0.05 -6.38 -6.05
CA ASP A 77 0.99 -6.70 -5.06
C ASP A 77 0.41 -6.85 -3.65
N HIS A 78 -0.64 -6.10 -3.30
CA HIS A 78 -1.31 -6.19 -1.99
C HIS A 78 -1.94 -7.57 -1.74
N ARG A 79 -2.36 -8.29 -2.80
CA ARG A 79 -2.90 -9.65 -2.68
C ARG A 79 -1.91 -10.61 -2.03
N ARG A 80 -0.61 -10.45 -2.31
CA ARG A 80 0.46 -11.31 -1.78
C ARG A 80 0.56 -11.25 -0.26
N PHE A 81 0.05 -10.18 0.34
CA PHE A 81 0.02 -9.97 1.79
C PHE A 81 -1.35 -10.31 2.42
N GLY A 82 -2.26 -10.92 1.66
CA GLY A 82 -3.59 -11.30 2.14
C GLY A 82 -4.53 -10.11 2.34
N ILE A 83 -4.26 -8.97 1.68
CA ILE A 83 -5.13 -7.80 1.77
C ILE A 83 -6.44 -8.06 1.01
N VAL A 84 -7.57 -7.81 1.66
CA VAL A 84 -8.93 -7.94 1.10
C VAL A 84 -9.69 -6.63 1.21
N SER A 85 -10.87 -6.56 0.57
CA SER A 85 -11.75 -5.38 0.56
C SER A 85 -12.09 -4.85 1.95
N GLU A 86 -12.29 -5.74 2.94
CA GLU A 86 -12.58 -5.37 4.33
C GLU A 86 -11.48 -4.53 5.00
N HIS A 87 -10.24 -4.63 4.54
CA HIS A 87 -9.13 -3.87 5.14
C HIS A 87 -9.10 -2.39 4.69
N TYR A 88 -9.62 -2.08 3.50
CA TYR A 88 -9.52 -0.74 2.92
C TYR A 88 -10.25 0.33 3.76
N PRO A 89 -11.48 0.12 4.27
CA PRO A 89 -12.11 1.11 5.14
C PRO A 89 -11.28 1.48 6.37
N HIS A 90 -10.58 0.51 6.99
CA HIS A 90 -9.73 0.74 8.16
C HIS A 90 -8.49 1.59 7.85
N VAL A 91 -7.84 1.31 6.72
CA VAL A 91 -6.71 2.10 6.21
C VAL A 91 -7.17 3.53 5.90
N GLY A 92 -8.31 3.68 5.23
CA GLY A 92 -8.88 4.99 4.88
C GLY A 92 -9.18 5.83 6.10
N ALA A 93 -9.87 5.26 7.10
CA ALA A 93 -10.17 5.96 8.35
C ALA A 93 -8.89 6.45 9.06
N SER A 94 -7.85 5.62 9.10
CA SER A 94 -6.57 5.96 9.75
C SER A 94 -5.79 7.02 8.95
N LEU A 95 -5.85 6.98 7.62
CA LEU A 95 -5.28 8.01 6.75
C LEU A 95 -5.95 9.37 6.97
N ILE A 96 -7.29 9.42 6.96
CA ILE A 96 -8.05 10.65 7.21
C ILE A 96 -7.78 11.19 8.62
N ALA A 97 -7.73 10.33 9.64
CA ALA A 97 -7.38 10.73 11.01
C ALA A 97 -5.98 11.34 11.08
N THR A 98 -5.01 10.76 10.36
CA THR A 98 -3.63 11.26 10.28
C THR A 98 -3.58 12.63 9.62
N LEU A 99 -4.23 12.79 8.45
CA LEU A 99 -4.26 14.05 7.73
C LEU A 99 -4.91 15.15 8.58
N ARG A 100 -6.08 14.87 9.19
CA ARG A 100 -6.74 15.80 10.10
C ARG A 100 -5.85 16.22 11.27
N HIS A 101 -5.15 15.27 11.89
CA HIS A 101 -4.27 15.55 13.03
C HIS A 101 -3.16 16.55 12.66
N PHE A 102 -2.49 16.34 11.54
CA PHE A 102 -1.36 17.18 11.12
C PHE A 102 -1.77 18.44 10.35
N SER A 103 -2.95 18.49 9.75
CA SER A 103 -3.50 19.71 9.13
C SER A 103 -4.02 20.69 10.18
N GLY A 104 -4.45 20.22 11.37
CA GLY A 104 -4.89 21.11 12.45
C GLY A 104 -6.00 22.07 12.01
N PRO A 105 -5.86 23.40 12.23
CA PRO A 105 -6.85 24.40 11.80
C PRO A 105 -7.10 24.48 10.28
N ASP A 106 -6.17 23.97 9.46
CA ASP A 106 -6.33 23.95 8.01
C ASP A 106 -7.21 22.79 7.51
N TRP A 107 -7.63 21.89 8.41
CA TRP A 107 -8.56 20.82 8.08
C TRP A 107 -9.99 21.36 7.96
N THR A 108 -10.47 21.50 6.73
CA THR A 108 -11.84 21.94 6.41
C THR A 108 -12.69 20.81 5.84
N ASP A 109 -14.01 20.98 5.85
CA ASP A 109 -14.96 20.02 5.23
C ASP A 109 -14.63 19.75 3.76
N ASP A 110 -14.15 20.77 3.07
CA ASP A 110 -13.72 20.76 1.68
C ASP A 110 -12.48 19.87 1.48
N VAL A 111 -11.47 20.02 2.36
CA VAL A 111 -10.26 19.19 2.36
C VAL A 111 -10.63 17.74 2.68
N GLU A 112 -11.49 17.52 3.67
CA GLU A 112 -11.95 16.19 4.04
C GLU A 112 -12.71 15.48 2.91
N SER A 113 -13.62 16.20 2.25
CA SER A 113 -14.39 15.69 1.11
C SER A 113 -13.47 15.26 -0.03
N ASP A 114 -12.48 16.09 -0.38
CA ASP A 114 -11.52 15.77 -1.44
C ASP A 114 -10.65 14.55 -1.09
N TRP A 115 -10.17 14.44 0.15
CA TRP A 115 -9.39 13.28 0.59
C TRP A 115 -10.20 11.99 0.62
N ASN A 116 -11.46 12.05 1.09
CA ASN A 116 -12.36 10.89 1.04
C ASN A 116 -12.63 10.45 -0.41
N ALA A 117 -12.85 11.39 -1.32
CA ALA A 117 -13.03 11.10 -2.74
C ALA A 117 -11.75 10.49 -3.36
N ALA A 118 -10.58 11.05 -3.06
CA ALA A 118 -9.29 10.54 -3.53
C ALA A 118 -9.01 9.13 -3.04
N TYR A 119 -9.19 8.90 -1.74
CA TYR A 119 -9.02 7.58 -1.14
C TYR A 119 -9.97 6.55 -1.77
N SER A 120 -11.24 6.90 -1.95
CA SER A 120 -12.24 6.01 -2.54
C SER A 120 -11.88 5.62 -3.98
N LEU A 121 -11.37 6.57 -4.77
CA LEU A 121 -10.89 6.30 -6.13
C LEU A 121 -9.69 5.33 -6.12
N VAL A 122 -8.70 5.61 -5.27
CA VAL A 122 -7.50 4.76 -5.13
C VAL A 122 -7.88 3.34 -4.72
N ALA A 123 -8.68 3.21 -3.66
CA ALA A 123 -9.15 1.93 -3.15
C ALA A 123 -9.91 1.14 -4.22
N LYS A 124 -10.80 1.81 -4.97
CA LYS A 124 -11.55 1.19 -6.06
C LYS A 124 -10.62 0.62 -7.14
N VAL A 125 -9.69 1.42 -7.66
CA VAL A 125 -8.77 0.99 -8.72
C VAL A 125 -7.90 -0.19 -8.26
N MET A 126 -7.41 -0.14 -7.02
CA MET A 126 -6.60 -1.21 -6.44
C MET A 126 -7.40 -2.51 -6.27
N LEU A 127 -8.65 -2.41 -5.79
CA LEU A 127 -9.54 -3.56 -5.61
C LEU A 127 -9.93 -4.20 -6.94
N GLU A 128 -10.35 -3.41 -7.91
CA GLU A 128 -10.71 -3.91 -9.25
C GLU A 128 -9.54 -4.65 -9.90
N ALA A 129 -8.33 -4.09 -9.81
CA ALA A 129 -7.13 -4.74 -10.33
C ALA A 129 -6.75 -6.02 -9.57
N ALA A 130 -7.00 -6.07 -8.26
CA ALA A 130 -6.76 -7.25 -7.46
C ALA A 130 -7.77 -8.37 -7.80
N ASP A 131 -9.05 -8.03 -7.98
CA ASP A 131 -10.10 -8.97 -8.34
C ASP A 131 -9.90 -9.54 -9.74
N GLU A 132 -9.52 -8.69 -10.72
CA GLU A 132 -9.18 -9.13 -12.07
C GLU A 132 -7.99 -10.10 -12.08
N ASP A 133 -6.91 -9.76 -11.36
CA ASP A 133 -5.72 -10.62 -11.26
C ASP A 133 -6.05 -11.95 -10.57
N ALA A 134 -7.00 -11.96 -9.63
CA ALA A 134 -7.46 -13.18 -8.95
C ALA A 134 -8.16 -14.18 -9.87
N LEU A 135 -8.71 -13.75 -11.01
CA LEU A 135 -9.32 -14.65 -11.99
C LEU A 135 -8.30 -15.56 -12.69
N SER A 136 -7.03 -15.15 -12.76
CA SER A 136 -6.00 -15.84 -13.53
C SER A 136 -4.77 -16.25 -12.72
N SER A 137 -4.51 -15.59 -11.59
CA SER A 137 -3.31 -15.82 -10.78
C SER A 137 -3.65 -15.94 -9.29
N PRO A 138 -3.17 -16.97 -8.58
CA PRO A 138 -3.30 -17.01 -7.13
C PRO A 138 -2.46 -15.91 -6.48
N ALA A 139 -2.83 -15.49 -5.27
CA ALA A 139 -2.06 -14.51 -4.51
C ALA A 139 -0.64 -15.01 -4.17
N TRP A 140 -0.47 -16.32 -4.06
CA TRP A 140 0.79 -17.00 -3.77
C TRP A 140 0.72 -18.47 -4.22
N TRP A 141 1.89 -19.09 -4.40
CA TRP A 141 2.05 -20.51 -4.71
C TRP A 141 2.63 -21.23 -3.49
N ASN A 142 2.13 -22.42 -3.15
CA ASN A 142 2.91 -23.28 -2.26
C ASN A 142 4.09 -23.82 -3.04
N GLY A 143 5.24 -23.93 -2.37
CA GLY A 143 6.44 -24.50 -2.96
C GLY A 143 7.12 -25.45 -1.99
N GLN A 144 7.48 -26.63 -2.47
CA GLN A 144 8.35 -27.55 -1.72
C GLN A 144 9.81 -27.25 -2.07
N VAL A 145 10.65 -27.04 -1.06
CA VAL A 145 12.10 -26.98 -1.26
C VAL A 145 12.61 -28.39 -1.55
N ILE A 146 13.06 -28.64 -2.78
CA ILE A 146 13.52 -29.95 -3.24
C ILE A 146 15.05 -30.08 -3.27
N ALA A 147 15.77 -28.95 -3.27
CA ALA A 147 17.22 -28.95 -3.12
C ALA A 147 17.71 -27.65 -2.50
N VAL A 148 18.79 -27.76 -1.73
CA VAL A 148 19.52 -26.63 -1.16
C VAL A 148 20.99 -26.78 -1.56
N GLU A 149 21.51 -25.80 -2.28
CA GLU A 149 22.90 -25.79 -2.72
C GLU A 149 23.63 -24.58 -2.14
N ARG A 150 24.54 -24.82 -1.21
CA ARG A 150 25.38 -23.74 -0.65
C ARG A 150 26.45 -23.35 -1.66
N ARG A 151 26.42 -22.10 -2.13
CA ARG A 151 27.39 -21.56 -3.10
C ARG A 151 28.52 -20.80 -2.43
N ARG A 152 28.26 -20.15 -1.29
CA ARG A 152 29.25 -19.46 -0.42
C ARG A 152 28.84 -19.55 1.05
N PHE A 153 29.64 -18.97 1.94
CA PHE A 153 29.32 -18.97 3.36
C PHE A 153 28.00 -18.22 3.67
N ASP A 154 27.64 -17.25 2.83
CA ASP A 154 26.51 -16.33 2.92
C ASP A 154 25.48 -16.47 1.79
N ILE A 155 25.69 -17.39 0.84
CA ILE A 155 24.80 -17.59 -0.32
C ILE A 155 24.41 -19.06 -0.48
N CYS A 156 23.11 -19.31 -0.55
CA CYS A 156 22.51 -20.59 -0.90
C CYS A 156 21.53 -20.42 -2.08
N VAL A 157 21.50 -21.40 -2.96
CA VAL A 157 20.50 -21.53 -4.02
C VAL A 157 19.47 -22.55 -3.58
N LEU A 158 18.21 -22.13 -3.51
CA LEU A 158 17.07 -23.01 -3.23
C LEU A 158 16.44 -23.41 -4.56
N ARG A 159 16.23 -24.71 -4.78
CA ARG A 159 15.33 -25.20 -5.82
C ARG A 159 13.99 -25.49 -5.19
N VAL A 160 12.97 -24.79 -5.66
CA VAL A 160 11.60 -24.89 -5.16
C VAL A 160 10.72 -25.45 -6.26
N GLN A 161 9.93 -26.49 -5.94
CA GLN A 161 8.91 -27.04 -6.81
C GLN A 161 7.54 -26.48 -6.39
N PRO A 162 6.91 -25.63 -7.21
CA PRO A 162 5.57 -25.15 -6.94
C PRO A 162 4.51 -26.25 -7.00
N ASP A 163 3.41 -26.08 -6.26
CA ASP A 163 2.24 -26.96 -6.27
C ASP A 163 1.44 -26.94 -7.59
N ARG A 164 1.63 -25.89 -8.39
CA ARG A 164 1.04 -25.69 -9.72
C ARG A 164 1.99 -24.87 -10.59
N PRO A 165 1.86 -24.88 -11.94
CA PRO A 165 2.73 -24.09 -12.81
C PRO A 165 2.80 -22.61 -12.38
N LEU A 166 4.03 -22.10 -12.26
CA LEU A 166 4.32 -20.69 -12.00
C LEU A 166 4.87 -20.08 -13.29
N PRO A 167 4.09 -19.26 -14.01
CA PRO A 167 4.60 -18.52 -15.16
C PRO A 167 5.67 -17.53 -14.70
N TYR A 168 6.83 -17.51 -15.35
CA TYR A 168 7.90 -16.56 -15.06
C TYR A 168 8.59 -16.10 -16.34
N ARG A 169 9.25 -14.93 -16.27
CA ARG A 169 10.16 -14.41 -17.29
C ARG A 169 11.55 -14.27 -16.68
N PRO A 170 12.63 -14.60 -17.43
CA PRO A 170 13.97 -14.33 -16.95
C PRO A 170 14.16 -12.86 -16.55
N GLY A 171 14.69 -12.62 -15.34
CA GLY A 171 14.94 -11.27 -14.80
C GLY A 171 13.90 -10.74 -13.81
N GLN A 172 12.86 -11.53 -13.48
CA GLN A 172 11.92 -11.25 -12.39
C GLN A 172 12.48 -11.53 -11.00
#